data_AF-A0AAE3ETW4-F1
#
_entry.id   AF-A0AAE3ETW4-F1
#
_cell.length_a   1.000
_cell.length_b   1.000
_cell.length_c   1.000
_cell.angle_alpha   90.00
_cell.angle_beta   90.00
_cell.angle_gamma   90.00
#
_symmetry.space_group_name_H-M   'P 1'
#
loop_
_entity.id
_entity.type
_entity.pdbx_description
1 polymer ?
#
loop_
_entity_poly.entity_id
_entity_poly.type
_entity_poly.pdbx_seq_one_letter_code
_entity_poly.pdbx_strand_id
1 'polypeptide(L)'
;MKKFAVSAMVALTLATYAQKEKNGTIYDKHPAITVVEDMTRAFVAGDTVKLASYLADDFKSFNGTSSNKDQKGRTKEQFLKRAAFWHDNFDYLSITRSQGAYPDALEYKKSGTWVQTWEQIKGIHKKTGVKLDMPVHRLYVIDKDNKIKTMIGYVDQTVFDEIGNSFVERSNGTIYNHHEYINTVRKMVHAFEMNDMEKMYGFYADDAYFRNINLPDGEYLNLDQVKEIDKEILKNYEINSIDVTGYPDYLHYELGDAKVVQSWWKFRVTRKSDKKEIVLPVFYIHDFNDEGKISSEIVYFSEKLLEVK
;
A
#
# COMPACT_ATOMS: atom_id res chain seq x y z
N MET A 1 54.20 -56.87 15.02
CA MET A 1 53.86 -57.41 13.69
C MET A 1 52.46 -56.97 13.29
N LYS A 2 52.33 -56.23 12.17
CA LYS A 2 51.39 -56.40 11.04
C LYS A 2 49.86 -56.49 11.34
N LYS A 3 48.91 -56.00 10.55
CA LYS A 3 48.75 -55.12 9.37
C LYS A 3 47.35 -55.48 8.81
N PHE A 4 46.53 -54.49 8.39
CA PHE A 4 45.37 -54.60 7.46
C PHE A 4 44.12 -55.39 7.96
N ALA A 5 42.86 -55.06 7.66
CA ALA A 5 42.17 -54.31 6.61
C ALA A 5 40.87 -53.69 7.20
N VAL A 6 40.38 -52.49 6.87
CA VAL A 6 39.82 -51.97 5.60
C VAL A 6 38.69 -52.84 5.01
N SER A 7 37.48 -52.26 5.01
CA SER A 7 36.33 -52.52 4.12
C SER A 7 35.27 -53.56 4.51
N ALA A 8 34.14 -53.06 5.01
CA ALA A 8 32.81 -53.34 4.46
C ALA A 8 32.01 -52.02 4.49
N MET A 9 32.05 -51.24 3.41
CA MET A 9 30.95 -51.14 2.43
C MET A 9 29.61 -50.78 3.09
N VAL A 10 29.25 -49.49 3.11
CA VAL A 10 28.59 -48.74 2.01
C VAL A 10 27.18 -49.25 1.72
N ALA A 11 26.28 -48.26 1.69
CA ALA A 11 24.98 -48.25 1.06
C ALA A 11 23.85 -48.98 1.77
N LEU A 12 23.17 -48.27 2.66
CA LEU A 12 21.70 -48.25 2.66
C LEU A 12 21.12 -46.99 3.30
N THR A 13 21.78 -45.84 3.13
CA THR A 13 21.00 -44.62 2.87
C THR A 13 20.55 -44.68 1.41
N LEU A 14 19.66 -45.63 1.10
CA LEU A 14 18.69 -45.40 0.04
C LEU A 14 17.89 -44.21 0.56
N ALA A 15 18.37 -43.00 0.23
CA ALA A 15 17.50 -41.87 0.04
C ALA A 15 16.43 -42.43 -0.89
N THR A 16 15.29 -42.79 -0.31
CA THR A 16 14.07 -43.04 -1.04
C THR A 16 13.76 -41.70 -1.68
N TYR A 17 14.37 -41.47 -2.85
CA TYR A 17 13.80 -40.57 -3.83
C TYR A 17 12.42 -41.15 -4.06
N ALA A 18 11.43 -40.61 -3.33
CA ALA A 18 10.04 -40.93 -3.52
C ALA A 18 9.78 -40.98 -5.02
N GLN A 19 9.22 -42.10 -5.49
CA GLN A 19 8.90 -42.34 -6.89
C GLN A 19 8.20 -41.10 -7.44
N LYS A 20 8.91 -40.31 -8.25
CA LYS A 20 8.31 -39.12 -8.89
C LYS A 20 7.39 -39.63 -9.99
N GLU A 21 6.09 -39.63 -9.73
CA GLU A 21 5.11 -39.92 -10.77
C GLU A 21 4.89 -38.68 -11.65
N LYS A 22 5.25 -38.78 -12.93
CA LYS A 22 4.96 -37.72 -13.91
C LYS A 22 3.44 -37.55 -14.04
N ASN A 23 2.90 -36.41 -13.63
CA ASN A 23 1.46 -36.10 -13.71
C ASN A 23 1.06 -35.28 -14.95
N GLY A 24 2.00 -34.93 -15.82
CA GLY A 24 1.71 -34.14 -17.02
C GLY A 24 2.97 -33.58 -17.67
N THR A 25 2.77 -32.67 -18.62
CA THR A 25 3.83 -31.88 -19.26
C THR A 25 3.49 -30.39 -19.13
N ILE A 26 4.52 -29.55 -18.93
CA ILE A 26 4.39 -28.10 -18.83
C ILE A 26 4.99 -27.49 -20.10
N TYR A 27 4.32 -26.49 -20.66
CA TYR A 27 4.75 -25.78 -21.86
C TYR A 27 4.69 -24.26 -21.64
N ASP A 28 5.75 -23.58 -22.04
CA ASP A 28 5.85 -22.10 -22.10
C ASP A 28 5.25 -21.52 -23.40
N LYS A 29 4.99 -22.39 -24.39
CA LYS A 29 4.32 -22.08 -25.66
C LYS A 29 3.29 -23.14 -25.97
N HIS A 30 2.02 -22.72 -26.02
CA HIS A 30 0.89 -23.61 -26.27
C HIS A 30 -0.30 -22.82 -26.82
N PRO A 31 -1.11 -23.36 -27.77
CA PRO A 31 -2.28 -22.66 -28.31
C PRO A 31 -3.28 -22.18 -27.26
N ALA A 32 -3.39 -22.91 -26.16
CA ALA A 32 -4.23 -22.51 -25.03
C ALA A 32 -3.77 -21.22 -24.35
N ILE A 33 -2.46 -20.97 -24.27
CA ILE A 33 -1.92 -19.70 -23.73
C ILE A 33 -2.39 -18.54 -24.62
N THR A 34 -2.28 -18.70 -25.94
CA THR A 34 -2.73 -17.67 -26.90
C THR A 34 -4.21 -17.36 -26.72
N VAL A 35 -5.07 -18.37 -26.56
CA VAL A 35 -6.51 -18.18 -26.31
C VAL A 35 -6.77 -17.42 -25.01
N VAL A 36 -6.06 -17.74 -23.93
CA VAL A 36 -6.19 -17.01 -22.65
C VAL A 36 -5.78 -15.55 -22.81
N GLU A 37 -4.68 -15.28 -23.50
CA GLU A 37 -4.21 -13.90 -23.70
C GLU A 37 -5.14 -13.09 -24.60
N ASP A 38 -5.67 -13.70 -25.67
CA ASP A 38 -6.65 -13.06 -26.54
C ASP A 38 -7.97 -12.78 -25.82
N MET A 39 -8.41 -13.72 -24.97
CA MET A 39 -9.56 -13.54 -24.09
C MET A 39 -9.34 -12.36 -23.14
N THR A 40 -8.18 -12.28 -22.49
CA THR A 40 -7.82 -11.16 -21.59
C THR A 40 -7.80 -9.83 -22.34
N ARG A 41 -7.25 -9.77 -23.56
CA ARG A 41 -7.29 -8.57 -24.42
C ARG A 41 -8.72 -8.15 -24.76
N ALA A 42 -9.57 -9.10 -25.15
CA ALA A 42 -10.97 -8.83 -25.46
C ALA A 42 -11.75 -8.36 -24.22
N PHE A 43 -11.45 -8.92 -23.04
CA PHE A 43 -12.04 -8.47 -21.77
C PHE A 43 -11.72 -7.01 -21.48
N VAL A 44 -10.44 -6.61 -21.56
CA VAL A 44 -10.01 -5.23 -21.33
C VAL A 44 -10.62 -4.26 -22.34
N ALA A 45 -10.73 -4.68 -23.60
CA ALA A 45 -11.33 -3.89 -24.67
C ALA A 45 -12.87 -3.79 -24.57
N GLY A 46 -13.52 -4.53 -23.67
CA GLY A 46 -14.98 -4.60 -23.61
C GLY A 46 -15.62 -5.28 -24.83
N ASP A 47 -14.83 -5.94 -25.69
CA ASP A 47 -15.30 -6.61 -26.91
C ASP A 47 -15.98 -7.93 -26.56
N THR A 48 -17.27 -7.84 -26.20
CA THR A 48 -18.05 -9.00 -25.74
C THR A 48 -18.24 -10.07 -26.81
N VAL A 49 -18.23 -9.70 -28.10
CA VAL A 49 -18.36 -10.66 -29.22
C VAL A 49 -17.10 -11.51 -29.32
N LYS A 50 -15.93 -10.84 -29.39
CA LYS A 50 -14.65 -11.54 -29.44
C LYS A 50 -14.41 -12.32 -28.15
N LEU A 51 -14.72 -11.73 -27.00
CA LEU A 51 -14.62 -12.39 -25.71
C LEU A 51 -15.45 -13.69 -25.67
N ALA A 52 -16.71 -13.65 -26.09
CA ALA A 52 -17.59 -14.82 -26.12
C ALA A 52 -17.05 -15.94 -27.02
N SER A 53 -16.33 -15.60 -28.09
CA SER A 53 -15.76 -16.56 -29.01
C SER A 53 -14.66 -17.44 -28.39
N TYR A 54 -14.02 -17.00 -27.31
CA TYR A 54 -12.97 -17.77 -26.61
C TYR A 54 -13.51 -18.67 -25.49
N LEU A 55 -14.77 -18.52 -25.12
CA LEU A 55 -15.38 -19.22 -23.98
C LEU A 55 -16.25 -20.39 -24.47
N ALA A 56 -16.15 -21.54 -23.80
CA ALA A 56 -17.05 -22.66 -24.01
C ALA A 56 -18.50 -22.26 -23.69
N ASP A 57 -19.49 -22.97 -24.24
CA ASP A 57 -20.90 -22.63 -24.01
C ASP A 57 -21.33 -22.85 -22.55
N ASP A 58 -20.76 -23.86 -21.88
CA ASP A 58 -20.98 -24.14 -20.47
C ASP A 58 -19.98 -23.41 -19.53
N PHE A 59 -19.34 -22.34 -20.01
CA PHE A 59 -18.31 -21.62 -19.25
C PHE A 59 -18.76 -21.17 -17.86
N LYS A 60 -17.84 -21.31 -16.90
CA LYS A 60 -17.96 -20.79 -15.53
C LYS A 60 -16.71 -20.08 -15.04
N SER A 61 -16.89 -18.93 -14.36
CA SER A 61 -15.82 -18.30 -13.60
C SER A 61 -16.06 -18.28 -12.10
N PHE A 62 -15.01 -18.52 -11.32
CA PHE A 62 -15.06 -18.66 -9.87
C PHE A 62 -14.14 -17.66 -9.18
N ASN A 63 -14.53 -17.22 -7.99
CA ASN A 63 -13.65 -16.49 -7.09
C ASN A 63 -12.94 -17.52 -6.20
N GLY A 64 -11.65 -17.73 -6.42
CA GLY A 64 -10.82 -18.69 -5.69
C GLY A 64 -10.62 -18.33 -4.22
N THR A 65 -10.91 -17.10 -3.80
CA THR A 65 -10.86 -16.68 -2.39
C THR A 65 -12.21 -16.71 -1.68
N SER A 66 -13.26 -17.21 -2.35
CA SER A 66 -14.61 -17.28 -1.77
C SER A 66 -14.70 -18.32 -0.65
N SER A 67 -15.25 -17.92 0.50
CA SER A 67 -15.61 -18.82 1.61
C SER A 67 -16.98 -19.51 1.42
N ASN A 68 -17.78 -19.08 0.43
CA ASN A 68 -19.08 -19.67 0.13
C ASN A 68 -18.94 -21.08 -0.47
N LYS A 69 -19.34 -22.10 0.29
CA LYS A 69 -19.31 -23.52 -0.08
C LYS A 69 -20.29 -23.88 -1.21
N ASP A 70 -21.31 -23.07 -1.42
CA ASP A 70 -22.36 -23.30 -2.42
C ASP A 70 -22.16 -22.50 -3.71
N GLN A 71 -20.98 -21.89 -3.91
CA GLN A 71 -20.67 -21.07 -5.08
C GLN A 71 -20.88 -21.86 -6.39
N LYS A 72 -21.77 -21.36 -7.25
CA LYS A 72 -22.09 -21.97 -8.56
C LYS A 72 -21.28 -21.41 -9.74
N GLY A 73 -20.44 -20.41 -9.48
CA GLY A 73 -19.66 -19.69 -10.48
C GLY A 73 -20.51 -18.78 -11.38
N ARG A 74 -19.90 -17.71 -11.90
CA ARG A 74 -20.55 -16.80 -12.85
C ARG A 74 -20.66 -17.47 -14.21
N THR A 75 -21.82 -17.32 -14.87
CA THR A 75 -22.06 -17.82 -16.23
C THR A 75 -21.28 -17.03 -17.28
N LYS A 76 -21.21 -17.56 -18.51
CA LYS A 76 -20.73 -16.86 -19.71
C LYS A 76 -21.35 -15.47 -19.85
N GLU A 77 -22.68 -15.38 -19.82
CA GLU A 77 -23.39 -14.10 -19.93
C GLU A 77 -23.00 -13.10 -18.83
N GLN A 78 -22.93 -13.55 -17.56
CA GLN A 78 -22.52 -12.69 -16.44
C GLN A 78 -21.07 -12.21 -16.59
N PHE A 79 -20.18 -13.04 -17.14
CA PHE A 79 -18.80 -12.67 -17.40
C PHE A 79 -18.66 -11.65 -18.53
N LEU A 80 -19.45 -11.76 -19.60
CA LEU A 80 -19.50 -10.75 -20.67
C LEU A 80 -20.01 -9.40 -20.15
N LYS A 81 -21.08 -9.40 -19.35
CA LYS A 81 -21.58 -8.18 -18.69
C LYS A 81 -20.53 -7.56 -17.78
N ARG A 82 -19.73 -8.38 -17.09
CA ARG A 82 -18.61 -7.90 -16.28
C ARG A 82 -17.53 -7.24 -17.14
N ALA A 83 -17.18 -7.80 -18.30
CA ALA A 83 -16.21 -7.18 -19.20
C ALA A 83 -16.66 -5.79 -19.66
N ALA A 84 -17.93 -5.67 -20.10
CA ALA A 84 -18.52 -4.38 -20.45
C ALA A 84 -18.51 -3.40 -19.27
N PHE A 85 -18.95 -3.84 -18.09
CA PHE A 85 -18.91 -3.00 -16.88
C PHE A 85 -17.49 -2.49 -16.58
N TRP A 86 -16.48 -3.35 -16.67
CA TRP A 86 -15.10 -2.98 -16.39
C TRP A 86 -14.57 -1.96 -17.40
N HIS A 87 -14.84 -2.17 -18.68
CA HIS A 87 -14.50 -1.23 -19.74
C HIS A 87 -15.15 0.15 -19.53
N ASP A 88 -16.43 0.15 -19.15
CA ASP A 88 -17.19 1.38 -18.98
C ASP A 88 -16.86 2.16 -17.70
N ASN A 89 -16.40 1.47 -16.65
CA ASN A 89 -16.25 2.05 -15.30
C ASN A 89 -14.79 2.22 -14.84
N PHE A 90 -13.80 1.80 -15.62
CA PHE A 90 -12.39 2.01 -15.30
C PHE A 90 -11.65 2.74 -16.42
N ASP A 91 -10.98 3.84 -16.07
CA ASP A 91 -9.99 4.46 -16.93
C ASP A 91 -8.67 3.69 -16.87
N TYR A 92 -7.93 3.69 -17.98
CA TYR A 92 -6.60 3.07 -18.09
C TYR A 92 -6.56 1.58 -17.71
N LEU A 93 -7.69 0.87 -17.88
CA LEU A 93 -7.79 -0.54 -17.57
C LEU A 93 -6.76 -1.32 -18.38
N SER A 94 -5.94 -2.09 -17.69
CA SER A 94 -4.99 -3.01 -18.31
C SER A 94 -4.83 -4.26 -17.47
N ILE A 95 -4.58 -5.38 -18.15
CA ILE A 95 -4.21 -6.65 -17.54
C ILE A 95 -2.95 -7.10 -18.27
N THR A 96 -1.85 -7.16 -17.53
CA THR A 96 -0.52 -7.50 -18.07
C THR A 96 0.07 -8.64 -17.25
N ARG A 97 1.05 -9.35 -17.78
CA ARG A 97 1.77 -10.36 -17.00
C ARG A 97 2.51 -9.69 -15.85
N SER A 98 2.55 -10.33 -14.68
CA SER A 98 3.42 -9.89 -13.59
C SER A 98 4.89 -9.95 -14.03
N GLN A 99 5.73 -9.06 -13.49
CA GLN A 99 7.15 -9.04 -13.83
C GLN A 99 7.80 -10.39 -13.51
N GLY A 100 8.51 -10.96 -14.49
CA GLY A 100 9.17 -12.26 -14.36
C GLY A 100 8.24 -13.48 -14.45
N ALA A 101 6.93 -13.28 -14.61
CA ALA A 101 5.99 -14.38 -14.77
C ALA A 101 5.71 -14.71 -16.24
N TYR A 102 5.54 -16.00 -16.50
CA TYR A 102 5.14 -16.54 -17.79
C TYR A 102 3.88 -17.39 -17.60
N PRO A 103 2.91 -17.32 -18.53
CA PRO A 103 1.79 -18.24 -18.50
C PRO A 103 2.29 -19.64 -18.86
N ASP A 104 1.87 -20.64 -18.09
CA ASP A 104 2.24 -22.03 -18.31
C ASP A 104 1.00 -22.83 -18.72
N ALA A 105 1.11 -23.62 -19.78
CA ALA A 105 0.12 -24.64 -20.10
C ALA A 105 0.52 -25.96 -19.45
N LEU A 106 -0.38 -26.54 -18.66
CA LEU A 106 -0.20 -27.81 -17.98
C LEU A 106 -1.13 -28.85 -18.60
N GLU A 107 -0.56 -29.81 -19.32
CA GLU A 107 -1.29 -30.96 -19.84
C GLU A 107 -1.24 -32.11 -18.84
N TYR A 108 -2.28 -32.22 -18.02
CA TYR A 108 -2.40 -33.30 -17.06
C TYR A 108 -2.91 -34.58 -17.70
N LYS A 109 -2.41 -35.73 -17.22
CA LYS A 109 -2.87 -37.05 -17.70
C LYS A 109 -4.36 -37.30 -17.47
N LYS A 110 -4.94 -36.75 -16.40
CA LYS A 110 -6.30 -37.05 -15.95
C LYS A 110 -7.27 -35.85 -16.00
N SER A 111 -6.75 -34.62 -15.87
CA SER A 111 -7.57 -33.40 -15.75
C SER A 111 -7.46 -32.45 -16.95
N GLY A 112 -6.88 -32.91 -18.06
CA GLY A 112 -6.80 -32.17 -19.32
C GLY A 112 -5.82 -31.00 -19.27
N THR A 113 -6.03 -30.03 -20.16
CA THR A 113 -5.17 -28.87 -20.32
C THR A 113 -5.61 -27.73 -19.42
N TRP A 114 -4.68 -27.23 -18.63
CA TRP A 114 -4.85 -26.04 -17.81
C TRP A 114 -3.90 -24.94 -18.29
N VAL A 115 -4.29 -23.68 -18.12
CA VAL A 115 -3.37 -22.56 -18.25
C VAL A 115 -3.30 -21.83 -16.91
N GLN A 116 -2.08 -21.63 -16.43
CA GLN A 116 -1.80 -20.89 -15.21
C GLN A 116 -1.18 -19.55 -15.57
N THR A 117 -1.66 -18.47 -14.92
CA THR A 117 -1.15 -17.12 -15.15
C THR A 117 -0.94 -16.35 -13.85
N TRP A 118 0.02 -15.42 -13.90
CA TRP A 118 0.20 -14.37 -12.91
C TRP A 118 0.17 -13.03 -13.64
N GLU A 119 -0.78 -12.19 -13.25
CA GLU A 119 -1.11 -10.96 -13.94
C GLU A 119 -1.12 -9.79 -12.94
N GLN A 120 -0.90 -8.60 -13.46
CA GLN A 120 -1.16 -7.34 -12.77
C GLN A 120 -2.33 -6.65 -13.46
N ILE A 121 -3.37 -6.34 -12.69
CA ILE A 121 -4.48 -5.52 -13.15
C ILE A 121 -4.24 -4.09 -12.69
N LYS A 122 -4.33 -3.15 -13.64
CA LYS A 122 -4.26 -1.71 -13.37
C LYS A 122 -5.46 -0.98 -13.94
N GLY A 123 -5.81 0.14 -13.33
CA GLY A 123 -6.88 1.03 -13.79
C GLY A 123 -7.32 1.99 -12.69
N ILE A 124 -8.15 2.97 -13.01
CA ILE A 124 -8.72 3.92 -12.06
C ILE A 124 -10.23 3.84 -12.16
N HIS A 125 -10.92 3.60 -11.05
CA HIS A 125 -12.38 3.59 -11.06
C HIS A 125 -12.92 4.99 -11.33
N LYS A 126 -13.66 5.17 -12.43
CA LYS A 126 -14.03 6.50 -12.98
C LYS A 126 -14.79 7.36 -11.97
N LYS A 127 -15.63 6.76 -11.14
CA LYS A 127 -16.49 7.50 -10.20
C LYS A 127 -15.81 7.85 -8.89
N THR A 128 -14.98 6.96 -8.37
CA THR A 128 -14.42 7.09 -7.01
C THR A 128 -12.95 7.46 -6.99
N GLY A 129 -12.24 7.36 -8.12
CA GLY A 129 -10.80 7.60 -8.21
C GLY A 129 -9.95 6.49 -7.60
N VAL A 130 -10.55 5.45 -7.01
CA VAL A 130 -9.82 4.32 -6.40
C VAL A 130 -8.99 3.60 -7.46
N LYS A 131 -7.69 3.44 -7.18
CA LYS A 131 -6.73 2.79 -8.07
C LYS A 131 -6.82 1.28 -7.95
N LEU A 132 -7.00 0.61 -9.09
CA LEU A 132 -6.64 -0.79 -9.25
C LEU A 132 -5.14 -0.89 -9.49
N ASP A 133 -4.46 -1.61 -8.63
CA ASP A 133 -3.07 -2.04 -8.82
C ASP A 133 -2.88 -3.35 -8.07
N MET A 134 -3.48 -4.41 -8.62
CA MET A 134 -3.66 -5.68 -7.91
C MET A 134 -2.94 -6.83 -8.62
N PRO A 135 -2.14 -7.63 -7.89
CA PRO A 135 -1.66 -8.90 -8.40
C PRO A 135 -2.81 -9.90 -8.46
N VAL A 136 -2.84 -10.69 -9.52
CA VAL A 136 -3.91 -11.63 -9.81
C VAL A 136 -3.32 -12.95 -10.27
N HIS A 137 -3.75 -14.03 -9.64
CA HIS A 137 -3.46 -15.38 -10.09
C HIS A 137 -4.71 -15.98 -10.72
N ARG A 138 -4.59 -16.54 -11.92
CA ARG A 138 -5.71 -17.22 -12.60
C ARG A 138 -5.33 -18.58 -13.14
N LEU A 139 -6.25 -19.50 -12.96
CA LEU A 139 -6.25 -20.84 -13.55
C LEU A 139 -7.37 -20.94 -14.56
N TYR A 140 -7.07 -21.51 -15.72
CA TYR A 140 -8.03 -21.73 -16.80
C TYR A 140 -8.08 -23.21 -17.15
N VAL A 141 -9.27 -23.78 -17.28
CA VAL A 141 -9.47 -25.13 -17.84
C VAL A 141 -9.88 -25.00 -19.29
N ILE A 142 -9.20 -25.73 -20.15
CA ILE A 142 -9.37 -25.66 -21.60
C ILE A 142 -10.05 -26.93 -22.08
N ASP A 143 -11.09 -26.78 -22.89
CA ASP A 143 -11.77 -27.92 -23.50
C ASP A 143 -11.05 -28.42 -24.77
N LYS A 144 -11.58 -29.50 -25.36
CA LYS A 144 -11.04 -30.13 -26.56
C LYS A 144 -11.08 -29.24 -27.81
N ASP A 145 -11.93 -28.21 -27.82
CA ASP A 145 -12.10 -27.27 -28.93
C ASP A 145 -11.24 -26.00 -28.72
N ASN A 146 -10.30 -26.07 -27.77
CA ASN A 146 -9.40 -24.99 -27.34
C ASN A 146 -10.17 -23.75 -26.86
N LYS A 147 -11.33 -23.95 -26.23
CA LYS A 147 -12.10 -22.89 -25.56
C LYS A 147 -11.89 -22.95 -24.05
N ILE A 148 -12.01 -21.80 -23.41
CA ILE A 148 -11.93 -21.70 -21.96
C ILE A 148 -13.27 -22.17 -21.39
N LYS A 149 -13.24 -23.29 -20.67
CA LYS A 149 -14.39 -23.85 -19.97
C LYS A 149 -14.52 -23.32 -18.55
N THR A 150 -13.40 -23.10 -17.88
CA THR A 150 -13.42 -22.62 -16.50
C THR A 150 -12.33 -21.60 -16.28
N MET A 151 -12.64 -20.57 -15.50
CA MET A 151 -11.67 -19.59 -15.00
C MET A 151 -11.79 -19.51 -13.48
N ILE A 152 -10.68 -19.63 -12.75
CA ILE A 152 -10.64 -19.45 -11.30
C ILE A 152 -9.66 -18.31 -11.03
N GLY A 153 -10.14 -17.22 -10.44
CA GLY A 153 -9.32 -16.05 -10.12
C GLY A 153 -9.11 -15.86 -8.63
N TYR A 154 -7.87 -15.61 -8.24
CA TYR A 154 -7.47 -15.21 -6.90
C TYR A 154 -6.99 -13.76 -6.98
N VAL A 155 -7.74 -12.86 -6.34
CA VAL A 155 -7.51 -11.42 -6.42
C VAL A 155 -7.69 -10.79 -5.05
N ASP A 156 -7.03 -9.66 -4.82
CA ASP A 156 -7.26 -8.80 -3.66
C ASP A 156 -8.68 -8.21 -3.72
N GLN A 157 -9.49 -8.51 -2.70
CA GLN A 157 -10.86 -8.00 -2.61
C GLN A 157 -10.93 -6.59 -1.99
N THR A 158 -9.91 -6.18 -1.24
CA THR A 158 -9.94 -4.93 -0.46
C THR A 158 -10.12 -3.71 -1.35
N VAL A 159 -9.57 -3.73 -2.56
CA VAL A 159 -9.73 -2.66 -3.56
C VAL A 159 -11.19 -2.52 -4.01
N PHE A 160 -11.93 -3.63 -4.14
CA PHE A 160 -13.35 -3.57 -4.50
C PHE A 160 -14.22 -3.10 -3.33
N ASP A 161 -13.85 -3.47 -2.11
CA ASP A 161 -14.50 -2.97 -0.89
C ASP A 161 -14.31 -1.46 -0.78
N GLU A 162 -13.11 -0.95 -1.07
CA GLU A 162 -12.82 0.49 -1.07
C GLU A 162 -13.63 1.25 -2.12
N ILE A 163 -13.76 0.71 -3.34
CA ILE A 163 -14.66 1.27 -4.36
C ILE A 163 -16.10 1.33 -3.85
N GLY A 164 -16.60 0.23 -3.26
CA GLY A 164 -17.96 0.18 -2.72
C GLY A 164 -18.16 1.17 -1.57
N ASN A 165 -17.18 1.27 -0.68
CA ASN A 165 -17.21 2.16 0.47
C ASN A 165 -17.23 3.63 0.07
N SER A 166 -16.56 3.99 -1.02
CA SER A 166 -16.48 5.35 -1.57
C SER A 166 -17.79 5.91 -2.13
N PHE A 167 -18.86 5.10 -2.20
CA PHE A 167 -20.20 5.57 -2.62
C PHE A 167 -21.07 6.05 -1.47
N VAL A 168 -20.58 5.99 -0.23
CA VAL A 168 -21.33 6.37 0.96
C VAL A 168 -20.52 7.38 1.75
N GLU A 169 -21.16 8.50 2.07
CA GLU A 169 -20.57 9.50 2.96
C GLU A 169 -20.42 8.92 4.39
N ARG A 170 -19.28 9.18 5.02
CA ARG A 170 -18.98 8.74 6.40
C ARG A 170 -18.21 9.82 7.13
N SER A 171 -18.52 10.01 8.41
CA SER A 171 -17.66 10.75 9.34
C SER A 171 -16.53 9.85 9.84
N ASN A 172 -15.45 10.46 10.33
CA ASN A 172 -14.40 9.77 11.07
C ASN A 172 -13.96 10.66 12.24
N GLY A 173 -14.81 10.77 13.25
CA GLY A 173 -14.51 11.57 14.44
C GLY A 173 -15.01 13.01 14.41
N THR A 174 -14.52 13.78 15.38
CA THR A 174 -14.94 15.16 15.66
C THR A 174 -13.76 16.13 15.55
N ILE A 175 -14.01 17.31 15.00
CA ILE A 175 -13.02 18.40 14.90
C ILE A 175 -13.39 19.49 15.89
N TYR A 176 -12.41 19.94 16.67
CA TYR A 176 -12.53 21.01 17.65
C TYR A 176 -11.59 22.16 17.29
N ASN A 177 -12.08 23.39 17.36
CA ASN A 177 -11.26 24.60 17.21
C ASN A 177 -10.81 25.21 18.56
N HIS A 178 -11.36 24.72 19.67
CA HIS A 178 -10.99 25.05 21.04
C HIS A 178 -10.96 23.77 21.88
N HIS A 179 -9.76 23.37 22.30
CA HIS A 179 -9.54 22.15 23.08
C HIS A 179 -8.28 22.29 23.94
N GLU A 180 -8.17 21.51 25.01
CA GLU A 180 -6.99 21.54 25.88
C GLU A 180 -5.70 21.17 25.14
N TYR A 181 -5.75 20.19 24.25
CA TYR A 181 -4.60 19.82 23.41
C TYR A 181 -4.15 20.94 22.46
N ILE A 182 -5.08 21.75 21.94
CA ILE A 182 -4.72 22.96 21.18
C ILE A 182 -3.97 23.95 22.09
N ASN A 183 -4.41 24.11 23.33
CA ASN A 183 -3.72 24.95 24.29
C ASN A 183 -2.35 24.41 24.64
N THR A 184 -2.17 23.08 24.73
CA THR A 184 -0.87 22.43 24.92
C THR A 184 0.09 22.76 23.78
N VAL A 185 -0.32 22.58 22.53
CA VAL A 185 0.52 22.93 21.36
C VAL A 185 0.89 24.42 21.36
N ARG A 186 -0.07 25.31 21.60
CA ARG A 186 0.22 26.77 21.69
C ARG A 186 1.24 27.08 22.77
N LYS A 187 1.08 26.52 23.98
CA LYS A 187 2.02 26.73 25.09
C LYS A 187 3.41 26.19 24.76
N MET A 188 3.50 25.04 24.10
CA MET A 188 4.76 24.43 23.68
C MET A 188 5.49 25.31 22.65
N VAL A 189 4.80 25.75 21.58
CA VAL A 189 5.41 26.63 20.56
C VAL A 189 5.85 27.97 21.14
N HIS A 190 5.03 28.59 21.99
CA HIS A 190 5.41 29.85 22.63
C HIS A 190 6.51 29.67 23.69
N ALA A 191 6.63 28.50 24.33
CA ALA A 191 7.79 28.20 25.17
C ALA A 191 9.08 28.17 24.33
N PHE A 192 9.04 27.58 23.13
CA PHE A 192 10.16 27.62 22.19
C PHE A 192 10.50 29.06 21.76
N GLU A 193 9.49 29.87 21.41
CA GLU A 193 9.66 31.30 21.07
C GLU A 193 10.36 32.07 22.19
N MET A 194 9.97 31.82 23.45
CA MET A 194 10.53 32.47 24.64
C MET A 194 11.83 31.83 25.13
N ASN A 195 12.40 30.88 24.39
CA ASN A 195 13.61 30.13 24.75
C ASN A 195 13.49 29.40 26.11
N ASP A 196 12.27 29.04 26.52
CA ASP A 196 11.96 28.24 27.71
C ASP A 196 11.92 26.74 27.31
N MET A 197 13.11 26.21 27.03
CA MET A 197 13.27 24.86 26.49
C MET A 197 12.82 23.77 27.47
N GLU A 198 13.03 23.96 28.77
CA GLU A 198 12.57 23.02 29.80
C GLU A 198 11.04 22.85 29.74
N LYS A 199 10.31 23.97 29.67
CA LYS A 199 8.85 23.94 29.55
C LYS A 199 8.39 23.38 28.23
N MET A 200 9.04 23.75 27.12
CA MET A 200 8.75 23.22 25.79
C MET A 200 8.84 21.69 25.78
N TYR A 201 9.98 21.13 26.20
CA TYR A 201 10.18 19.68 26.23
C TYR A 201 9.24 18.98 27.23
N GLY A 202 8.83 19.66 28.29
CA GLY A 202 7.90 19.15 29.29
C GLY A 202 6.50 18.81 28.77
N PHE A 203 6.14 19.19 27.55
CA PHE A 203 4.87 18.81 26.92
C PHE A 203 4.90 17.45 26.20
N TYR A 204 6.08 16.92 25.89
CA TYR A 204 6.23 15.63 25.24
C TYR A 204 6.23 14.48 26.25
N ALA A 205 5.87 13.29 25.76
CA ALA A 205 6.13 12.03 26.45
C ALA A 205 7.63 11.70 26.37
N ASP A 206 8.16 10.96 27.35
CA ASP A 206 9.58 10.59 27.39
C ASP A 206 10.00 9.72 26.19
N ASP A 207 9.07 8.93 25.67
CA ASP A 207 9.23 8.04 24.51
C ASP A 207 8.70 8.65 23.20
N ALA A 208 8.47 9.97 23.17
CA ALA A 208 8.01 10.65 21.97
C ALA A 208 9.00 10.50 20.81
N TYR A 209 8.44 10.35 19.61
CA TYR A 209 9.22 10.28 18.37
C TYR A 209 8.87 11.42 17.42
N PHE A 210 9.86 11.82 16.62
CA PHE A 210 9.79 13.05 15.85
C PHE A 210 10.16 12.77 14.40
N ARG A 211 9.45 13.43 13.48
CA ARG A 211 9.73 13.40 12.04
C ARG A 211 9.67 14.80 11.46
N ASN A 212 10.39 15.01 10.37
CA ASN A 212 10.16 16.17 9.51
C ASN A 212 10.32 15.79 8.04
N ILE A 213 9.76 16.60 7.15
CA ILE A 213 9.76 16.35 5.69
C ILE A 213 11.15 16.23 5.05
N ASN A 214 12.21 16.67 5.74
CA ASN A 214 13.59 16.63 5.23
C ASN A 214 14.36 15.38 5.68
N LEU A 215 13.77 14.50 6.50
CA LEU A 215 14.36 13.20 6.84
C LEU A 215 14.11 12.15 5.75
N PRO A 216 15.00 11.15 5.59
CA PRO A 216 14.73 9.98 4.77
C PRO A 216 13.46 9.25 5.21
N ASP A 217 12.77 8.63 4.26
CA ASP A 217 11.55 7.88 4.54
C ASP A 217 11.81 6.75 5.55
N GLY A 218 10.89 6.60 6.51
CA GLY A 218 11.00 5.64 7.60
C GLY A 218 11.85 6.08 8.80
N GLU A 219 12.71 7.09 8.66
CA GLU A 219 13.54 7.57 9.76
C GLU A 219 12.75 8.41 10.78
N TYR A 220 13.23 8.44 12.01
CA TYR A 220 12.66 9.21 13.11
C TYR A 220 13.77 9.61 14.08
N LEU A 221 13.50 10.68 14.82
CA LEU A 221 14.36 11.19 15.88
C LEU A 221 13.72 10.91 17.23
N ASN A 222 14.56 10.78 18.26
CA ASN A 222 14.11 10.82 19.65
C ASN A 222 14.26 12.23 20.22
N LEU A 223 13.69 12.44 21.42
CA LEU A 223 13.69 13.74 22.09
C LEU A 223 15.10 14.31 22.32
N ASP A 224 16.10 13.48 22.61
CA ASP A 224 17.47 13.96 22.82
C ASP A 224 18.13 14.45 21.53
N GLN A 225 17.86 13.81 20.39
CA GLN A 225 18.31 14.29 19.09
C GLN A 225 17.64 15.63 18.73
N VAL A 226 16.34 15.78 19.01
CA VAL A 226 15.63 17.05 18.83
C VAL A 226 16.24 18.15 19.68
N LYS A 227 16.59 17.86 20.94
CA LYS A 227 17.29 18.83 21.81
C LYS A 227 18.59 19.35 21.20
N GLU A 228 19.37 18.50 20.54
CA GLU A 228 20.60 18.93 19.87
C GLU A 228 20.32 19.75 18.61
N ILE A 229 19.29 19.40 17.84
CA ILE A 229 18.86 20.19 16.67
C ILE A 229 18.39 21.58 17.10
N ASP A 230 17.56 21.67 18.15
CA ASP A 230 17.06 22.94 18.65
C ASP A 230 18.20 23.83 19.16
N LYS A 231 19.21 23.25 19.83
CA LYS A 231 20.43 23.99 20.20
C LYS A 231 21.16 24.53 18.98
N GLU A 232 21.25 23.76 17.90
CA GLU A 232 21.88 24.22 16.66
C GLU A 232 21.08 25.35 15.99
N ILE A 233 19.75 25.23 15.96
CA ILE A 233 18.86 26.30 15.47
C ILE A 233 19.08 27.56 16.30
N LEU A 234 18.99 27.48 17.62
CA LEU A 234 19.17 28.63 18.52
C LEU A 234 20.59 29.20 18.49
N LYS A 235 21.59 28.40 18.13
CA LYS A 235 22.96 28.89 17.88
C LYS A 235 23.03 29.74 16.62
N ASN A 236 22.39 29.31 15.54
CA ASN A 236 22.50 29.91 14.21
C ASN A 236 21.47 31.00 13.91
N TYR A 237 20.34 30.99 14.62
CA TYR A 237 19.19 31.87 14.41
C TYR A 237 18.77 32.52 15.72
N GLU A 238 18.27 33.75 15.60
CA GLU A 238 17.53 34.45 16.64
C GLU A 238 16.06 34.35 16.30
N ILE A 239 15.22 33.94 17.26
CA ILE A 239 13.77 33.89 17.08
C ILE A 239 13.22 35.28 17.39
N ASN A 240 12.63 35.93 16.38
CA ASN A 240 12.04 37.26 16.52
C ASN A 240 10.59 37.17 17.00
N SER A 241 9.80 36.29 16.36
CA SER A 241 8.44 35.97 16.77
C SER A 241 7.95 34.67 16.13
N ILE A 242 6.95 34.04 16.75
CA ILE A 242 6.24 32.91 16.19
C ILE A 242 4.73 33.17 16.25
N ASP A 243 4.12 33.39 15.08
CA ASP A 243 2.70 33.70 14.98
C ASP A 243 1.90 32.52 14.44
N VAL A 244 0.76 32.24 15.05
CA VAL A 244 -0.23 31.30 14.50
C VAL A 244 -0.80 31.83 13.18
N THR A 245 -0.95 30.95 12.20
CA THR A 245 -1.64 31.25 10.94
C THR A 245 -3.00 30.57 10.94
N GLY A 246 -4.09 31.36 10.95
CA GLY A 246 -5.43 30.82 11.13
C GLY A 246 -5.65 30.36 12.58
N TYR A 247 -6.10 29.11 12.75
CA TYR A 247 -6.25 28.47 14.06
C TYR A 247 -5.85 27.00 13.97
N PRO A 248 -5.28 26.41 15.04
CA PRO A 248 -5.07 24.97 15.11
C PRO A 248 -6.40 24.23 15.22
N ASP A 249 -6.45 23.02 14.66
CA ASP A 249 -7.57 22.10 14.76
C ASP A 249 -7.15 20.85 15.55
N TYR A 250 -8.00 20.44 16.48
CA TYR A 250 -7.90 19.14 17.14
C TYR A 250 -8.86 18.17 16.47
N LEU A 251 -8.31 17.10 15.89
CA LEU A 251 -9.03 16.00 15.26
C LEU A 251 -9.02 14.82 16.22
N HIS A 252 -10.20 14.50 16.76
CA HIS A 252 -10.42 13.29 17.54
C HIS A 252 -11.05 12.23 16.62
N TYR A 253 -10.24 11.31 16.12
CA TYR A 253 -10.68 10.27 15.19
C TYR A 253 -11.42 9.14 15.90
N GLU A 254 -12.51 8.64 15.30
CA GLU A 254 -13.19 7.43 15.76
C GLU A 254 -12.35 6.18 15.50
N LEU A 255 -11.73 6.10 14.31
CA LEU A 255 -10.84 5.00 13.97
C LEU A 255 -9.54 5.12 14.75
N GLY A 256 -9.30 4.15 15.63
CA GLY A 256 -8.08 4.07 16.44
C GLY A 256 -8.01 5.07 17.60
N ASP A 257 -9.10 5.80 17.90
CA ASP A 257 -9.17 6.80 18.98
C ASP A 257 -8.00 7.82 18.95
N ALA A 258 -7.56 8.18 17.75
CA ALA A 258 -6.39 9.03 17.57
C ALA A 258 -6.70 10.49 17.94
N LYS A 259 -5.77 11.11 18.66
CA LYS A 259 -5.89 12.45 19.24
C LYS A 259 -4.86 13.36 18.57
N VAL A 260 -5.24 14.09 17.53
CA VAL A 260 -4.29 14.79 16.66
C VAL A 260 -4.53 16.29 16.65
N VAL A 261 -3.51 17.10 16.90
CA VAL A 261 -3.57 18.55 16.67
C VAL A 261 -2.79 18.91 15.41
N GLN A 262 -3.45 19.61 14.49
CA GLN A 262 -2.85 20.22 13.32
C GLN A 262 -2.71 21.72 13.55
N SER A 263 -1.53 22.29 13.29
CA SER A 263 -1.29 23.71 13.53
C SER A 263 -0.33 24.35 12.54
N TRP A 264 -0.62 25.60 12.14
CA TRP A 264 0.15 26.37 11.17
C TRP A 264 0.76 27.60 11.82
N TRP A 265 2.03 27.86 11.52
CA TRP A 265 2.82 28.89 12.16
C TRP A 265 3.72 29.63 11.17
N LYS A 266 4.05 30.88 11.51
CA LYS A 266 5.07 31.68 10.84
C LYS A 266 6.17 32.00 11.83
N PHE A 267 7.30 31.31 11.66
CA PHE A 267 8.50 31.55 12.43
C PHE A 267 9.24 32.70 11.75
N ARG A 268 9.40 33.82 12.44
CA ARG A 268 10.26 34.93 11.99
C ARG A 268 11.56 34.83 12.72
N VAL A 269 12.62 34.58 11.98
CA VAL A 269 13.95 34.39 12.55
C VAL A 269 14.96 35.29 11.85
N THR A 270 15.98 35.71 12.58
CA THR A 270 17.16 36.39 12.02
C THR A 270 18.32 35.43 12.03
N ARG A 271 18.88 35.12 10.85
CA ARG A 271 20.10 34.31 10.76
C ARG A 271 21.29 35.12 11.26
N LYS A 272 22.06 34.56 12.19
CA LYS A 272 23.11 35.31 12.88
C LYS A 272 24.34 35.59 12.01
N SER A 273 24.65 34.72 11.04
CA SER A 273 25.86 34.82 10.20
C SER A 273 25.84 36.02 9.25
N ASP A 274 24.69 36.34 8.67
CA ASP A 274 24.53 37.40 7.65
C ASP A 274 23.41 38.40 7.96
N LYS A 275 22.78 38.29 9.14
CA LYS A 275 21.67 39.13 9.60
C LYS A 275 20.44 39.08 8.69
N LYS A 276 20.30 38.02 7.88
CA LYS A 276 19.15 37.85 7.01
C LYS A 276 17.90 37.52 7.83
N GLU A 277 16.84 38.30 7.63
CA GLU A 277 15.50 37.98 8.13
C GLU A 277 14.83 36.92 7.25
N ILE A 278 14.25 35.90 7.90
CA ILE A 278 13.62 34.77 7.24
C ILE A 278 12.24 34.58 7.86
N VAL A 279 11.23 34.46 7.01
CA VAL A 279 9.89 33.99 7.41
C VAL A 279 9.79 32.54 6.98
N LEU A 280 9.74 31.63 7.95
CA LEU A 280 9.61 30.20 7.76
C LEU A 280 8.16 29.77 8.06
N PRO A 281 7.39 29.38 7.04
CA PRO A 281 6.10 28.71 7.25
C PRO A 281 6.35 27.30 7.79
N VAL A 282 5.65 26.96 8.87
CA VAL A 282 5.74 25.66 9.54
C VAL A 282 4.34 25.08 9.73
N PHE A 283 4.17 23.82 9.38
CA PHE A 283 2.97 23.04 9.68
C PHE A 283 3.36 21.87 10.60
N TYR A 284 2.70 21.79 11.75
CA TYR A 284 2.88 20.72 12.73
C TYR A 284 1.68 19.78 12.75
N ILE A 285 1.96 18.50 12.96
CA ILE A 285 1.00 17.48 13.36
C ILE A 285 1.50 16.90 14.68
N HIS A 286 0.70 16.96 15.73
CA HIS A 286 1.00 16.44 17.06
C HIS A 286 0.01 15.35 17.44
N ASP A 287 0.49 14.14 17.72
CA ASP A 287 -0.32 13.08 18.33
C ASP A 287 -0.22 13.16 19.86
N PHE A 288 -1.33 12.88 20.54
CA PHE A 288 -1.41 12.83 21.99
C PHE A 288 -1.63 11.41 22.49
N ASN A 289 -0.94 11.03 23.55
CA ASN A 289 -1.25 9.82 24.31
C ASN A 289 -2.43 10.05 25.26
N ASP A 290 -2.88 8.99 25.92
CA ASP A 290 -4.02 9.05 26.86
C ASP A 290 -3.73 9.86 28.14
N GLU A 291 -2.45 10.15 28.41
CA GLU A 291 -2.01 11.02 29.51
C GLU A 291 -2.05 12.52 29.11
N GLY A 292 -2.38 12.83 27.86
CA GLY A 292 -2.40 14.19 27.34
C GLY A 292 -1.03 14.78 27.03
N LYS A 293 0.00 13.93 26.91
CA LYS A 293 1.34 14.29 26.45
C LYS A 293 1.46 14.09 24.94
N ILE A 294 2.29 14.92 24.31
CA ILE A 294 2.59 14.77 22.89
C ILE A 294 3.46 13.51 22.72
N SER A 295 2.93 12.49 22.05
CA SER A 295 3.61 11.22 21.79
C SER A 295 4.30 11.19 20.43
N SER A 296 3.88 12.05 19.50
CA SER A 296 4.52 12.19 18.20
C SER A 296 4.45 13.62 17.69
N GLU A 297 5.47 14.02 16.93
CA GLU A 297 5.49 15.28 16.19
C GLU A 297 5.96 15.06 14.76
N ILE A 298 5.22 15.61 13.79
CA ILE A 298 5.64 15.71 12.40
C ILE A 298 5.68 17.18 12.00
N VAL A 299 6.83 17.63 11.49
CA VAL A 299 7.06 19.02 11.07
C VAL A 299 7.24 19.11 9.56
N TYR A 300 6.44 19.98 8.93
CA TYR A 300 6.55 20.33 7.52
C TYR A 300 7.06 21.76 7.39
N PHE A 301 8.27 21.90 6.86
CA PHE A 301 8.91 23.19 6.56
C PHE A 301 9.95 22.99 5.46
N SER A 302 10.41 24.10 4.86
CA SER A 302 11.47 24.04 3.85
C SER A 302 12.83 24.41 4.46
N GLU A 303 13.72 23.43 4.61
CA GLU A 303 15.08 23.68 5.12
C GLU A 303 15.90 24.62 4.20
N LYS A 304 15.59 24.63 2.91
CA LYS A 304 16.22 25.53 1.91
C LYS A 304 16.06 27.02 2.23
N LEU A 305 15.05 27.40 3.00
CA LEU A 305 14.88 28.78 3.44
C LEU A 305 15.92 29.20 4.49
N LEU A 306 16.51 28.23 5.18
CA LEU A 306 17.51 28.40 6.23
C LEU A 306 18.95 28.36 5.68
N GLU A 307 19.19 27.77 4.51
CA GLU A 307 20.53 27.69 3.91
C GLU A 307 21.18 29.06 3.67
N VAL A 308 22.49 29.15 3.96
CA VAL A 308 23.33 30.28 3.54
C VAL A 308 23.52 30.18 2.03
N LYS A 309 23.21 31.26 1.30
CA LYS A 309 23.42 31.33 -0.14
C LYS A 309 24.83 31.84 -0.45
#